data_AF-A0A7S2I0I8-F1
#
_entry.id   AF-A0A7S2I0I8-F1
#
_cell.length_a   1.000
_cell.length_b   1.000
_cell.length_c   1.000
_cell.angle_alpha   90.00
_cell.angle_beta   90.00
_cell.angle_gamma   90.00
#
_symmetry.space_group_name_H-M   'P 1'
#
loop_
_entity.id
_entity.type
_entity.pdbx_description
1 polymer ?
#
loop_
_entity_poly.entity_id
_entity_poly.type
_entity_poly.pdbx_seq_one_letter_code
_entity_poly.pdbx_strand_id
1 'polypeptide(L)'
;METTWEDVLAQVGANRSSAGACDADTFGTCSVFSCAESRGPTSCQGGKCLCAEGFCAQSGGCFPKAGQCLGDTGGTCSVLSCSSSRGNTKCDGSRRCMCKTGGCAWRGRGFP
;
A
#
# COMPACT_ATOMS: atom_id res chain seq x y z
N MET A 1 36.68 8.49 -14.80
CA MET A 1 36.39 8.00 -13.43
C MET A 1 35.19 7.10 -13.57
N GLU A 2 35.43 5.79 -13.61
CA GLU A 2 34.41 4.79 -13.89
C GLU A 2 33.78 4.37 -12.56
N THR A 3 32.45 4.44 -12.47
CA THR A 3 31.70 3.97 -11.32
C THR A 3 31.82 2.46 -11.21
N THR A 4 32.18 1.93 -10.04
CA THR A 4 32.31 0.49 -9.83
C THR A 4 30.95 -0.14 -9.47
N TRP A 5 30.87 -1.47 -9.57
CA TRP A 5 29.69 -2.21 -9.12
C TRP A 5 29.41 -2.02 -7.63
N GLU A 6 30.44 -1.81 -6.82
CA GLU A 6 30.31 -1.53 -5.39
C GLU A 6 29.70 -0.14 -5.15
N ASP A 7 30.08 0.86 -5.94
CA ASP A 7 29.49 2.21 -5.89
C ASP A 7 28.00 2.19 -6.26
N VAL A 8 27.62 1.40 -7.28
CA VAL A 8 26.21 1.22 -7.67
C VAL A 8 25.41 0.53 -6.56
N LEU A 9 25.97 -0.50 -5.92
CA LEU A 9 25.32 -1.18 -4.80
C LEU A 9 25.16 -0.28 -3.56
N ALA A 10 26.18 0.54 -3.26
CA ALA A 10 26.12 1.53 -2.19
C ALA A 10 25.07 2.62 -2.49
N GLN A 11 24.99 3.07 -3.74
CA GLN A 11 23.97 4.02 -4.18
C GLN A 11 22.56 3.44 -4.12
N VAL A 12 22.32 2.18 -4.49
CA VAL A 12 21.00 1.53 -4.32
C VAL A 12 20.62 1.36 -2.84
N GLY A 13 21.61 1.14 -1.96
CA GLY A 13 21.41 1.11 -0.52
C GLY A 13 20.97 2.47 0.06
N ALA A 14 21.57 3.56 -0.42
CA ALA A 14 21.29 4.93 0.02
C ALA A 14 20.11 5.61 -0.71
N ASN A 15 19.85 5.26 -1.98
CA ASN A 15 18.71 5.67 -2.80
C ASN A 15 17.53 4.71 -2.67
N ARG A 16 17.43 3.91 -1.60
CA ARG A 16 16.11 3.53 -1.11
C ARG A 16 15.43 4.83 -0.70
N SER A 17 14.78 5.44 -1.67
CA SER A 17 14.00 6.64 -1.52
C SER A 17 13.14 6.45 -0.28
N SER A 18 12.84 7.54 0.40
CA SER A 18 11.80 7.68 1.41
C SER A 18 10.43 7.07 1.03
N ALA A 19 10.29 6.45 -0.15
CA ALA A 19 9.30 5.44 -0.53
C ALA A 19 9.06 4.30 0.50
N GLY A 20 9.95 4.11 1.48
CA GLY A 20 9.76 3.14 2.57
C GLY A 20 9.21 3.72 3.89
N ALA A 21 9.24 5.04 4.08
CA ALA A 21 8.85 5.70 5.31
C ALA A 21 7.48 6.37 5.13
N CYS A 22 6.49 5.87 5.86
CA CYS A 22 5.14 6.42 5.90
C CYS A 22 4.67 6.42 7.36
N ASP A 23 3.63 7.19 7.64
CA ASP A 23 3.02 7.18 8.97
C ASP A 23 2.46 5.79 9.29
N ALA A 24 2.53 5.41 10.55
CA ALA A 24 1.96 4.18 11.08
C ALA A 24 0.83 4.45 12.07
N ASP A 25 0.69 5.66 12.64
CA ASP A 25 -0.37 5.94 13.60
C ASP A 25 -1.72 6.07 12.88
N THR A 26 -2.65 5.17 13.20
CA THR A 26 -4.02 5.23 12.67
C THR A 26 -4.90 6.22 13.42
N PHE A 27 -4.35 6.85 14.46
CA PHE A 27 -5.05 7.64 15.49
C PHE A 27 -6.11 6.84 16.25
N GLY A 28 -6.08 5.51 16.14
CA GLY A 28 -6.89 4.60 16.94
C GLY A 28 -6.25 4.30 18.29
N THR A 29 -7.06 3.90 19.26
CA THR A 29 -6.62 3.51 20.59
C THR A 29 -6.98 2.06 20.90
N CYS A 30 -6.19 1.41 21.73
CA CYS A 30 -6.39 0.03 22.16
C CYS A 30 -6.22 -0.17 23.68
N SER A 31 -6.60 0.83 24.48
CA SER A 31 -6.42 0.82 25.93
C SER A 31 -7.40 -0.09 26.70
N VAL A 32 -8.54 -0.42 26.10
CA VAL A 32 -9.60 -1.24 26.72
C VAL A 32 -10.01 -2.38 25.79
N PHE A 33 -10.13 -2.09 24.49
CA PHE A 33 -10.45 -3.05 23.45
C PHE A 33 -9.29 -3.18 22.45
N SER A 34 -9.31 -4.27 21.67
CA SER A 34 -8.40 -4.43 20.54
C SER A 34 -8.66 -3.36 19.46
N CYS A 35 -7.65 -3.15 18.59
CA CYS A 35 -7.80 -2.29 17.42
C CYS A 35 -8.95 -2.78 16.52
N ALA A 36 -9.73 -1.84 15.99
CA ALA A 36 -10.87 -2.17 15.13
C ALA A 36 -10.42 -2.82 13.82
N GLU A 37 -11.07 -3.90 13.41
CA GLU A 37 -10.73 -4.66 12.19
C GLU A 37 -10.81 -3.80 10.91
N SER A 38 -11.69 -2.80 10.90
CA SER A 38 -11.82 -1.85 9.79
C SER A 38 -10.55 -1.06 9.50
N ARG A 39 -9.63 -0.96 10.49
CA ARG A 39 -8.33 -0.30 10.34
C ARG A 39 -7.32 -1.19 9.60
N GLY A 40 -7.63 -2.46 9.35
CA GLY A 40 -6.70 -3.39 8.69
C GLY A 40 -5.60 -3.89 9.63
N PRO A 41 -4.43 -4.29 9.08
CA PRO A 41 -3.37 -4.91 9.85
C PRO A 41 -2.71 -3.92 10.83
N THR A 42 -3.05 -4.04 12.10
CA THR A 42 -2.54 -3.16 13.18
C THR A 42 -1.86 -3.94 14.30
N SER A 43 -0.91 -3.29 14.97
CA SER A 43 -0.32 -3.69 16.23
C SER A 43 -0.65 -2.66 17.32
N CYS A 44 -1.05 -3.13 18.50
CA CYS A 44 -1.35 -2.27 19.64
C CYS A 44 -0.04 -1.96 20.41
N GLN A 45 0.38 -0.70 20.43
CA GLN A 45 1.61 -0.27 21.10
C GLN A 45 1.35 1.01 21.89
N GLY A 46 1.66 1.02 23.20
CA GLY A 46 1.47 2.19 24.05
C GLY A 46 0.02 2.71 24.09
N GLY A 47 -0.97 1.83 23.96
CA GLY A 47 -2.39 2.20 23.90
C GLY A 47 -2.86 2.77 22.56
N LYS A 48 -1.99 2.78 21.53
CA LYS A 48 -2.28 3.25 20.18
C LYS A 48 -2.32 2.10 19.18
N CYS A 49 -3.18 2.23 18.17
CA CYS A 49 -3.26 1.31 17.04
C CYS A 49 -2.33 1.77 15.94
N LEU A 50 -1.19 1.11 15.81
CA LEU A 50 -0.20 1.39 14.77
C LEU A 50 -0.32 0.37 13.64
N CYS A 51 -0.05 0.75 12.40
CA CYS A 51 0.01 -0.19 11.30
C CYS A 51 1.14 -1.20 11.48
N ALA A 52 0.86 -2.44 11.10
CA ALA A 52 1.86 -3.49 11.08
C ALA A 52 2.98 -3.20 10.07
N GLU A 53 4.11 -3.89 10.21
CA GLU A 53 5.22 -3.79 9.25
C GLU A 53 4.73 -4.09 7.82
N GLY A 54 5.22 -3.31 6.86
CA GLY A 54 4.79 -3.39 5.46
C GLY A 54 3.53 -2.59 5.14
N PHE A 55 2.88 -1.95 6.12
CA PHE A 55 1.71 -1.11 5.94
C PHE A 55 1.96 0.35 6.32
N CYS A 56 1.12 1.23 5.78
CA CYS A 56 1.08 2.66 6.03
C CYS A 56 -0.31 3.07 6.51
N ALA A 57 -0.36 3.97 7.49
CA ALA A 57 -1.57 4.63 7.91
C ALA A 57 -2.01 5.64 6.84
N GLN A 58 -3.25 5.51 6.39
CA GLN A 58 -3.92 6.45 5.50
C GLN A 58 -5.40 6.50 5.89
N SER A 59 -5.93 7.70 6.13
CA SER A 59 -7.35 7.90 6.51
C SER A 59 -7.81 7.00 7.68
N GLY A 60 -6.92 6.75 8.65
CA GLY A 60 -7.21 5.93 9.84
C GLY A 60 -7.18 4.41 9.62
N GLY A 61 -6.82 3.93 8.42
CA GLY A 61 -6.62 2.51 8.12
C GLY A 61 -5.21 2.22 7.59
N CYS A 62 -4.85 0.94 7.56
CA CYS A 62 -3.54 0.45 7.16
C CYS A 62 -3.58 -0.17 5.77
N PHE A 63 -2.76 0.37 4.87
CA PHE A 63 -2.66 -0.03 3.47
C PHE A 63 -1.24 -0.49 3.14
N PRO A 64 -1.05 -1.50 2.27
CA PRO A 64 0.28 -1.97 1.92
C PRO A 64 1.17 -0.84 1.37
N LYS A 65 2.46 -0.87 1.72
CA LYS A 65 3.48 0.00 1.11
C LYS A 65 3.57 -0.25 -0.40
N ALA A 66 3.91 0.79 -1.17
CA ALA A 66 4.22 0.64 -2.58
C ALA A 66 5.34 -0.41 -2.78
N GLY A 67 5.13 -1.35 -3.70
CA GLY A 67 6.04 -2.49 -3.92
C GLY A 67 5.85 -3.68 -2.98
N GLN A 68 4.99 -3.58 -1.97
CA GLN A 68 4.52 -4.70 -1.13
C GLN A 68 3.14 -5.22 -1.57
N CYS A 69 2.69 -4.84 -2.77
CA CYS A 69 1.35 -5.09 -3.27
C CYS A 69 1.38 -5.31 -4.80
N LEU A 70 0.34 -5.95 -5.32
CA LEU A 70 0.10 -6.01 -6.76
C LEU A 70 -0.80 -4.84 -7.18
N GLY A 71 -0.74 -4.45 -8.45
CA GLY A 71 -1.66 -3.49 -9.03
C GLY A 71 -2.99 -4.11 -9.47
N ASP A 72 -3.08 -5.43 -9.62
CA ASP A 72 -4.30 -6.10 -10.09
C ASP A 72 -5.32 -6.20 -8.96
N THR A 73 -6.51 -5.64 -9.17
CA THR A 73 -7.62 -5.72 -8.19
C THR A 73 -8.41 -7.03 -8.27
N GLY A 74 -8.01 -7.97 -9.13
CA GLY A 74 -8.76 -9.20 -9.42
C GLY A 74 -10.03 -8.92 -10.22
N GLY A 75 -10.02 -7.86 -11.03
CA GLY A 75 -11.20 -7.38 -11.75
C GLY A 75 -11.05 -7.41 -13.24
N THR A 76 -12.17 -7.44 -13.93
CA THR A 76 -12.19 -7.37 -15.39
C THR A 76 -13.02 -6.21 -15.89
N CYS A 77 -12.65 -5.74 -17.08
CA CYS A 77 -13.31 -4.71 -17.86
C CYS A 77 -13.54 -5.18 -19.30
N SER A 78 -13.89 -6.47 -19.46
CA SER A 78 -14.12 -7.10 -20.76
C SER A 78 -15.38 -6.61 -21.47
N VAL A 79 -16.42 -6.24 -20.70
CA VAL A 79 -17.73 -5.80 -21.22
C VAL A 79 -18.03 -4.37 -20.78
N LEU A 80 -17.90 -4.10 -19.48
CA LEU A 80 -18.11 -2.78 -18.88
C LEU A 80 -16.79 -2.20 -18.39
N SER A 81 -16.81 -0.92 -18.03
CA SER A 81 -15.71 -0.28 -17.30
C SER A 81 -15.51 -0.94 -15.92
N CYS A 82 -14.34 -0.71 -15.33
CA CYS A 82 -14.07 -1.18 -13.97
C CYS A 82 -15.12 -0.65 -12.99
N SER A 83 -15.68 -1.55 -12.17
CA SER A 83 -16.65 -1.19 -11.13
C SER A 83 -16.10 -0.10 -10.21
N SER A 84 -16.94 0.87 -9.86
CA SER A 84 -16.61 1.93 -8.89
C SER A 84 -16.21 1.37 -7.52
N SER A 85 -16.66 0.16 -7.17
CA SER A 85 -16.24 -0.55 -5.95
C SER A 85 -14.75 -0.87 -5.90
N ARG A 86 -14.07 -0.88 -7.06
CA ARG A 86 -12.62 -1.14 -7.17
C ARG A 86 -11.78 0.12 -7.02
N GLY A 87 -12.38 1.30 -6.88
CA GLY A 87 -11.66 2.55 -6.61
C GLY A 87 -10.84 3.05 -7.79
N ASN A 88 -9.66 3.62 -7.51
CA ASN A 88 -8.87 4.35 -8.50
C ASN A 88 -8.11 3.42 -9.46
N THR A 89 -8.84 2.86 -10.41
CA THR A 89 -8.35 1.84 -11.35
C THR A 89 -8.38 2.31 -12.80
N LYS A 90 -7.64 1.61 -13.65
CA LYS A 90 -7.64 1.69 -15.11
C LYS A 90 -7.87 0.29 -15.68
N CYS A 91 -8.55 0.22 -16.82
CA CYS A 91 -8.64 -1.01 -17.60
C CYS A 91 -7.35 -1.18 -18.41
N ASP A 92 -6.62 -2.27 -18.24
CA ASP A 92 -5.44 -2.58 -19.05
C ASP A 92 -5.81 -3.28 -20.38
N GLY A 93 -4.83 -3.43 -21.26
CA GLY A 93 -5.02 -4.09 -22.57
C GLY A 93 -5.42 -5.57 -22.47
N SER A 94 -5.15 -6.22 -21.34
CA SER A 94 -5.56 -7.59 -21.02
C SER A 94 -6.94 -7.67 -20.37
N ARG A 95 -7.72 -6.57 -20.38
CA ARG A 95 -9.05 -6.47 -19.79
C ARG A 95 -9.10 -6.70 -18.28
N ARG A 96 -8.03 -6.33 -17.58
CA ARG A 96 -7.96 -6.35 -16.10
C ARG A 96 -8.07 -4.96 -15.52
N CYS A 97 -8.69 -4.88 -14.35
CA CYS A 97 -8.81 -3.65 -13.58
C CYS A 97 -7.56 -3.48 -12.71
N MET A 98 -6.62 -2.73 -13.23
CA MET A 98 -5.35 -2.42 -12.58
C MET A 98 -5.47 -1.11 -11.82
N CYS A 99 -4.75 -0.96 -10.71
CA CYS A 99 -4.60 0.32 -10.03
C CYS A 99 -3.92 1.32 -10.97
N LYS A 100 -4.25 2.60 -10.82
CA LYS A 100 -3.49 3.66 -11.50
C LYS A 100 -2.04 3.65 -11.00
N THR A 101 -1.14 4.24 -11.80
CA THR A 101 0.30 4.26 -11.51
C THR A 101 0.57 4.78 -10.10
N GLY A 102 1.43 4.09 -9.36
CA GLY A 102 1.73 4.37 -7.95
C GLY A 102 0.84 3.61 -6.97
N GLY A 103 -0.36 3.18 -7.39
CA GLY A 103 -1.36 2.60 -6.49
C GLY A 103 -1.21 1.11 -6.20
N CYS A 104 -1.74 0.72 -5.04
CA CYS A 104 -1.79 -0.65 -4.52
C CYS A 104 -3.20 -1.24 -4.56
N ALA A 105 -3.33 -2.48 -5.03
CA ALA A 105 -4.56 -3.25 -4.86
C ALA A 105 -4.60 -3.84 -3.44
N TRP A 106 -5.62 -3.47 -2.68
CA TRP A 106 -5.88 -3.96 -1.33
C TRP A 106 -7.36 -4.34 -1.18
N ARG A 107 -7.61 -5.59 -0.78
CA ARG A 107 -8.98 -6.17 -0.67
C ARG A 107 -9.85 -5.91 -1.92
N GLY A 108 -9.26 -6.03 -3.11
CA GLY A 108 -9.95 -5.83 -4.40
C GLY A 108 -10.22 -4.38 -4.79
N ARG A 109 -9.65 -3.40 -4.06
CA ARG A 109 -9.76 -1.97 -4.35
C ARG A 109 -8.38 -1.34 -4.52
N GLY A 110 -8.25 -0.43 -5.49
CA GLY A 110 -7.05 0.37 -5.70
C GLY A 110 -7.00 1.57 -4.76
N PHE A 111 -5.88 1.67 -4.04
CA PHE A 111 -5.48 2.79 -3.20
C PHE A 111 -4.25 3.47 -3.79
N PRO A 112 -4.00 4.75 -3.47
CA PRO A 112 -2.81 5.47 -3.92
C PRO A 112 -1.51 4.82 -3.48
#